data_AF-A0A2N2YJA5-F1
#
_entry.id   AF-A0A2N2YJA5-F1
#
_cell.length_a   1.000
_cell.length_b   1.000
_cell.length_c   1.000
_cell.angle_alpha   90.00
_cell.angle_beta   90.00
_cell.angle_gamma   90.00
#
_symmetry.space_group_name_H-M   'P 1'
#
loop_
_entity.id
_entity.type
_entity.pdbx_description
1 polymer ?
#
loop_
_entity_poly.entity_id
_entity_poly.type
_entity_poly.pdbx_seq_one_letter_code
_entity_poly.pdbx_strand_id
1 'polypeptide(L)'
;QHVKPGKGPAFVRTKLKNLKTGKVIPNTFTAGVKINTQRVERRPYQFLYKEGETYHFMNSETFEQTFFSSEIISAPQFLKEGDSVEVLYHAETETPLSCDMPAYVDLKVTYTEPGDRGNTATNTFKDATVETGAIVKVPLFINTGERIKVDTRSGEYSERVK
;
A
#
# COMPACT_ATOMS: atom_id res chain seq x y z
N GLN A 1 -6.95 4.89 -25.38
CA GLN A 1 -7.83 4.50 -26.50
C GLN A 1 -7.57 5.43 -27.67
N HIS A 2 -7.10 4.90 -28.79
CA HIS A 2 -6.97 5.66 -30.03
C HIS A 2 -8.33 5.79 -30.71
N VAL A 3 -8.73 7.00 -31.11
CA VAL A 3 -10.00 7.28 -31.78
C VAL A 3 -9.72 8.04 -33.07
N LYS A 4 -10.20 7.49 -34.19
CA LYS A 4 -10.24 8.15 -35.49
C LYS A 4 -11.70 8.48 -35.82
N PRO A 5 -12.16 9.73 -35.62
CA PRO A 5 -13.53 10.10 -35.99
C PRO A 5 -13.66 10.14 -37.52
N GLY A 6 -14.84 9.80 -38.05
CA GLY A 6 -15.13 9.87 -39.49
C GLY A 6 -15.03 11.29 -40.08
N LYS A 7 -15.02 12.32 -39.22
CA LYS A 7 -14.75 13.72 -39.55
C LYS A 7 -13.92 14.35 -38.41
N GLY A 8 -12.72 14.84 -38.72
CA GLY A 8 -11.82 15.52 -37.77
C GLY A 8 -10.50 14.78 -37.50
N PRO A 9 -9.56 15.42 -36.77
CA PRO A 9 -8.26 14.83 -36.47
C PRO A 9 -8.36 13.68 -35.47
N ALA A 10 -7.44 12.72 -35.57
CA ALA A 10 -7.34 11.61 -34.63
C ALA A 10 -6.91 12.11 -33.23
N PHE A 11 -7.40 11.44 -32.18
CA PHE A 11 -7.03 11.74 -30.80
C PHE A 11 -6.91 10.48 -29.95
N VAL A 12 -6.25 10.60 -28.81
CA VAL A 12 -6.03 9.52 -27.84
C VAL A 12 -6.66 9.91 -26.52
N ARG A 13 -7.68 9.17 -26.09
CA ARG A 13 -8.24 9.29 -24.74
C ARG A 13 -7.44 8.42 -23.78
N THR A 14 -6.95 9.02 -22.73
CA THR A 14 -6.14 8.35 -21.70
C THR A 14 -6.73 8.65 -20.32
N LYS A 15 -6.64 7.69 -19.40
CA LYS A 15 -6.82 7.93 -17.98
C LYS A 15 -5.41 7.99 -17.37
N LEU A 16 -5.02 9.16 -16.88
CA LEU A 16 -3.73 9.37 -16.23
C LEU A 16 -3.93 9.23 -14.73
N LYS A 17 -3.09 8.45 -14.05
CA LYS A 17 -3.04 8.40 -12.58
C LYS A 17 -1.86 9.24 -12.11
N ASN A 18 -2.11 10.20 -11.23
CA ASN A 18 -1.05 10.95 -10.58
C ASN A 18 -0.29 10.02 -9.63
N LEU A 19 1.03 9.92 -9.79
CA LEU A 19 1.86 9.03 -8.97
C LEU A 19 2.01 9.50 -7.52
N LYS A 20 1.95 10.82 -7.25
CA LYS A 20 2.04 11.37 -5.89
C LYS A 20 0.71 11.32 -5.15
N THR A 21 -0.39 11.68 -5.82
CA THR A 21 -1.71 11.83 -5.17
C THR A 21 -2.67 10.68 -5.45
N GLY A 22 -2.30 9.73 -6.32
CA GLY A 22 -3.18 8.64 -6.76
C GLY A 22 -4.38 9.07 -7.61
N LYS A 23 -4.62 10.38 -7.78
CA LYS A 23 -5.79 10.92 -8.48
C LYS A 23 -5.79 10.51 -9.95
N VAL A 24 -6.89 9.92 -10.41
CA VAL A 24 -7.08 9.57 -11.81
C VAL A 24 -7.77 10.73 -12.54
N ILE A 25 -7.12 11.28 -13.56
CA ILE A 25 -7.66 12.32 -14.42
C ILE A 25 -7.85 11.79 -15.85
N PRO A 26 -9.03 12.01 -16.47
CA PRO A 26 -9.18 11.78 -17.90
C PRO A 26 -8.43 12.89 -18.65
N ASN A 27 -7.62 12.53 -19.65
CA ASN A 27 -7.00 13.48 -20.54
C ASN A 27 -7.12 13.01 -21.99
N THR A 28 -7.32 13.96 -22.91
CA THR A 28 -7.38 13.66 -24.35
C THR A 28 -6.21 14.34 -25.03
N PHE A 29 -5.34 13.55 -25.65
CA PHE A 29 -4.20 14.03 -26.42
C PHE A 29 -4.56 14.06 -27.91
N THR A 30 -4.22 15.14 -28.60
CA THR A 30 -4.28 15.15 -30.07
C THR A 30 -3.23 14.19 -30.64
N ALA A 31 -3.53 13.52 -31.74
CA ALA A 31 -2.56 12.63 -32.38
C ALA A 31 -1.31 13.42 -32.81
N GLY A 32 -0.12 12.91 -32.44
CA GLY A 32 1.16 13.53 -32.76
C GLY A 32 1.74 14.48 -31.71
N VAL A 33 1.04 14.69 -30.58
CA VAL A 33 1.61 15.49 -29.48
C VAL A 33 2.86 14.79 -28.91
N LYS A 34 3.93 15.56 -28.69
CA LYS A 34 5.13 15.06 -28.01
C LYS A 34 4.84 14.95 -26.52
N ILE A 35 5.13 13.78 -25.95
CA ILE A 35 4.99 13.52 -24.52
C ILE A 35 6.39 13.38 -23.94
N ASN A 36 6.69 14.19 -22.92
CA ASN A 36 7.93 14.03 -22.16
C ASN A 36 7.73 12.87 -21.20
N THR A 37 8.45 11.77 -21.44
CA THR A 37 8.49 10.64 -20.52
C THR A 37 9.43 10.96 -19.39
N GLN A 38 9.02 10.63 -18.17
CA GLN A 38 9.89 10.66 -16.99
C GLN A 38 10.15 9.24 -16.56
N ARG A 39 11.42 8.91 -16.28
CA ARG A 39 11.82 7.58 -15.85
C ARG A 39 11.61 7.46 -14.34
N VAL A 40 10.93 6.39 -13.95
CA VAL A 40 10.73 6.01 -12.56
C VAL A 40 11.33 4.64 -12.31
N GLU A 41 11.87 4.44 -11.11
CA GLU A 41 12.56 3.21 -10.72
C GLU A 41 11.98 2.69 -9.41
N ARG A 42 11.80 1.37 -9.31
CA ARG A 42 11.41 0.70 -8.08
C ARG A 42 12.67 0.21 -7.40
N ARG A 43 12.86 0.60 -6.14
CA ARG A 43 14.02 0.21 -5.34
C ARG A 43 13.52 -0.57 -4.11
N PRO A 44 14.09 -1.74 -3.80
CA PRO A 44 13.66 -2.53 -2.65
C PRO A 44 14.27 -1.96 -1.35
N TYR A 45 13.42 -1.81 -0.34
CA TYR A 45 13.80 -1.35 0.99
C TYR A 45 13.26 -2.31 2.04
N GLN A 46 13.96 -2.40 3.16
CA GLN A 46 13.52 -3.10 4.36
C GLN A 46 13.22 -2.08 5.44
N PHE A 47 12.04 -2.17 6.05
CA PHE A 47 11.69 -1.33 7.19
C PHE A 47 12.47 -1.76 8.43
N LEU A 48 13.08 -0.80 9.12
CA LEU A 48 13.88 -1.04 10.32
C LEU A 48 13.07 -0.76 11.58
N TYR A 49 12.70 0.50 11.79
CA TYR A 49 11.96 0.96 12.96
C TYR A 49 11.32 2.32 12.68
N LYS A 50 10.39 2.72 13.55
CA LYS A 50 9.76 4.04 13.54
C LYS A 50 10.33 4.90 14.65
N GLU A 51 10.65 6.16 14.34
CA GLU A 51 11.08 7.15 15.32
C GLU A 51 10.18 8.39 15.21
N GLY A 52 9.30 8.60 16.19
CA GLY A 52 8.32 9.69 16.15
C GLY A 52 7.40 9.58 14.92
N GLU A 53 7.54 10.52 13.97
CA GLU A 53 6.76 10.54 12.72
C GLU A 53 7.54 10.02 11.50
N THR A 54 8.83 9.70 11.66
CA THR A 54 9.69 9.19 10.59
C THR A 54 9.83 7.68 10.65
N TYR A 55 9.90 7.06 9.48
CA TYR A 55 10.06 5.62 9.31
C TYR A 55 11.43 5.37 8.69
N HIS A 56 12.26 4.58 9.35
CA HIS A 56 13.61 4.29 8.93
C HIS A 56 13.63 3.00 8.11
N PHE A 57 14.35 3.04 6.99
CA PHE A 57 14.46 1.95 6.05
C PHE A 57 15.93 1.73 5.67
N MET A 58 16.24 0.51 5.24
CA MET A 58 17.51 0.13 4.67
C MET A 58 17.30 -0.32 3.23
N ASN A 59 18.06 0.22 2.28
CA ASN A 59 18.05 -0.27 0.92
C ASN A 59 18.57 -1.71 0.90
N SER A 60 17.83 -2.64 0.30
CA SER A 60 18.18 -4.06 0.31
C SER A 60 19.35 -4.43 -0.60
N GLU A 61 19.75 -3.53 -1.51
CA GLU A 61 20.86 -3.73 -2.44
C GLU A 61 22.13 -3.01 -1.98
N THR A 62 22.01 -1.76 -1.50
CA THR A 62 23.17 -0.94 -1.09
C THR A 62 23.44 -0.95 0.40
N PHE A 63 22.50 -1.45 1.23
CA PHE A 63 22.55 -1.39 2.69
C PHE A 63 22.59 0.03 3.27
N GLU A 64 22.32 1.04 2.45
CA GLU A 64 22.23 2.43 2.91
C GLU A 64 20.91 2.67 3.64
N GLN A 65 20.99 3.38 4.75
CA GLN A 65 19.81 3.75 5.53
C GLN A 65 19.23 5.08 5.03
N THR A 66 17.92 5.14 4.98
CA THR A 66 17.15 6.34 4.63
C THR A 66 15.92 6.42 5.50
N PHE A 67 15.26 7.57 5.49
CA PHE A 67 14.03 7.77 6.25
C PHE A 67 12.95 8.38 5.35
N PHE A 68 11.71 7.98 5.62
CA PHE A 68 10.55 8.48 4.90
C PHE A 68 9.48 8.98 5.88
N SER A 69 8.71 9.96 5.43
CA SER A 69 7.49 10.39 6.13
C SER A 69 6.38 9.36 5.94
N SER A 70 5.49 9.25 6.93
CA SER A 70 4.28 8.41 6.82
C SER A 70 3.41 8.71 5.59
N GLU A 71 3.43 9.95 5.10
CA GLU A 71 2.58 10.43 4.01
C GLU A 71 2.83 9.72 2.68
N ILE A 72 4.06 9.25 2.44
CA ILE A 72 4.40 8.56 1.19
C ILE A 72 4.18 7.05 1.28
N ILE A 73 3.94 6.52 2.48
CA ILE A 73 3.74 5.10 2.74
C ILE A 73 2.27 4.77 2.53
N SER A 74 2.00 3.74 1.74
CA SER A 74 0.64 3.32 1.40
C SER A 74 -0.23 2.93 2.61
N ALA A 75 0.31 2.18 3.57
CA ALA A 75 -0.42 1.74 4.76
C ALA A 75 0.49 1.65 6.00
N PRO A 76 1.02 2.79 6.50
CA PRO A 76 2.05 2.81 7.55
C PRO A 76 1.63 2.13 8.85
N GLN A 77 0.32 2.06 9.14
CA GLN A 77 -0.22 1.40 10.32
C GLN A 77 -0.02 -0.13 10.32
N PHE A 78 0.18 -0.75 9.16
CA PHE A 78 0.37 -2.20 9.02
C PHE A 78 1.83 -2.60 8.82
N LEU A 79 2.75 -1.62 8.82
CA LEU A 79 4.15 -1.86 8.55
C LEU A 79 4.84 -2.46 9.78
N LYS A 80 5.40 -3.67 9.62
CA LYS A 80 6.14 -4.35 10.69
C LYS A 80 7.64 -4.29 10.45
N GLU A 81 8.41 -4.13 11.52
CA GLU A 81 9.87 -4.22 11.49
C GLU A 81 10.34 -5.47 10.74
N GLY A 82 11.27 -5.28 9.81
CA GLY A 82 11.78 -6.32 8.93
C GLY A 82 11.01 -6.51 7.62
N ASP A 83 9.83 -5.89 7.43
CA ASP A 83 9.06 -6.00 6.20
C ASP A 83 9.80 -5.38 5.00
N SER A 84 9.72 -6.05 3.86
CA SER A 84 10.21 -5.52 2.58
C SER A 84 9.15 -4.70 1.87
N VAL A 85 9.52 -3.51 1.41
CA VAL A 85 8.68 -2.56 0.68
C VAL A 85 9.37 -2.11 -0.59
N GLU A 86 8.58 -1.66 -1.58
CA GLU A 86 9.11 -1.07 -2.80
C GLU A 86 8.90 0.43 -2.81
N VAL A 87 9.99 1.19 -2.95
CA VAL A 87 9.91 2.65 -3.04
C VAL A 87 10.09 3.06 -4.49
N LEU A 88 9.15 3.84 -5.00
CA LEU A 88 9.19 4.42 -6.34
C LEU A 88 9.99 5.72 -6.30
N TYR A 89 11.10 5.75 -7.04
CA TYR A 89 11.97 6.91 -7.18
C TYR A 89 11.82 7.54 -8.56
N HIS A 90 11.93 8.87 -8.60
CA HIS A 90 12.14 9.60 -9.84
C HIS A 90 13.62 9.50 -10.25
N ALA A 91 13.93 8.87 -11.39
CA ALA A 91 15.32 8.55 -11.73
C ALA A 91 16.21 9.78 -11.96
N GLU A 92 15.64 10.90 -12.42
CA GLU A 92 16.42 12.11 -12.71
C GLU A 92 16.65 13.01 -11.49
N THR A 93 15.73 12.99 -10.51
CA THR A 93 15.77 13.90 -9.35
C THR A 93 16.03 13.17 -8.04
N GLU A 94 16.18 11.85 -8.12
CA GLU A 94 16.32 10.91 -6.99
C GLU A 94 15.29 11.12 -5.87
N THR A 95 14.11 11.63 -6.22
CA THR A 95 13.08 11.96 -5.24
C THR A 95 12.17 10.75 -5.02
N PRO A 96 11.92 10.34 -3.76
CA PRO A 96 10.92 9.30 -3.47
C PRO A 96 9.52 9.83 -3.76
N LEU A 97 8.72 9.04 -4.49
CA LEU A 97 7.37 9.38 -4.92
C LEU A 97 6.31 8.68 -4.09
N SER A 98 6.50 7.38 -3.86
CA SER A 98 5.58 6.54 -3.09
C SER A 98 6.31 5.31 -2.54
N CYS A 99 5.86 4.81 -1.41
CA CYS A 99 6.31 3.56 -0.81
C CYS A 99 5.13 2.56 -0.83
N ASP A 100 5.25 1.60 -1.75
CA ASP A 100 4.29 0.52 -1.95
C ASP A 100 4.63 -0.63 -1.01
N MET A 101 3.71 -0.92 -0.10
CA MET A 101 3.78 -2.13 0.73
C MET A 101 3.27 -3.34 -0.06
N PRO A 102 3.64 -4.57 0.34
CA PRO A 102 2.99 -5.77 -0.15
C PRO A 102 1.46 -5.67 0.00
N ALA A 103 0.73 -6.18 -0.99
CA ALA A 103 -0.74 -6.15 -0.97
C ALA A 103 -1.34 -6.88 0.25
N TYR A 104 -0.60 -7.85 0.79
CA TYR A 104 -0.95 -8.59 1.99
C TYR A 104 0.22 -8.62 2.95
N VAL A 105 -0.07 -8.45 4.23
CA VAL A 105 0.90 -8.57 5.31
C VAL A 105 0.40 -9.53 6.37
N ASP A 106 1.32 -10.30 6.94
CA ASP A 106 1.04 -11.27 7.99
C ASP A 106 1.35 -10.65 9.34
N LEU A 107 0.30 -10.39 10.12
CA LEU A 107 0.38 -9.72 11.40
C LEU A 107 -0.13 -10.62 12.53
N LYS A 108 0.58 -10.62 13.64
CA LYS A 108 0.13 -11.31 14.86
C LYS A 108 -0.91 -10.47 15.61
N VAL A 109 -2.00 -11.12 16.04
CA VAL A 109 -2.99 -10.50 16.93
C VAL A 109 -2.43 -10.45 18.35
N THR A 110 -2.25 -9.23 18.88
CA THR A 110 -1.79 -9.00 20.26
C THR A 110 -2.92 -8.97 21.26
N TYR A 111 -4.12 -8.56 20.83
CA TYR A 111 -5.31 -8.51 21.68
C TYR A 111 -6.59 -8.57 20.85
N THR A 112 -7.57 -9.36 21.30
CA THR A 112 -8.95 -9.33 20.81
C THR A 112 -9.88 -9.89 21.89
N GLU A 113 -11.14 -9.47 21.89
CA GLU A 113 -12.13 -9.96 22.85
C GLU A 113 -12.45 -11.45 22.59
N PRO A 114 -12.75 -12.25 23.64
CA PRO A 114 -13.24 -13.61 23.46
C PRO A 114 -14.51 -13.60 22.62
N GLY A 115 -14.57 -14.44 21.58
CA GLY A 115 -15.75 -14.52 20.73
C GLY A 115 -16.94 -15.09 21.51
N ASP A 116 -18.02 -14.31 21.65
CA ASP A 116 -19.21 -14.74 22.36
C ASP A 116 -19.98 -15.77 21.50
N ARG A 117 -19.90 -17.06 21.86
CA ARG A 117 -20.52 -18.16 21.12
C ARG A 117 -22.05 -18.08 21.05
N GLY A 118 -22.68 -17.16 21.79
CA GLY A 118 -24.13 -16.94 21.78
C GLY A 118 -24.65 -16.15 20.58
N ASN A 119 -23.78 -15.42 19.87
CA ASN A 119 -24.20 -14.57 18.75
C ASN A 119 -24.17 -15.37 17.43
N THR A 120 -25.30 -15.99 17.08
CA THR A 120 -25.48 -16.86 15.89
C THR A 120 -25.69 -16.09 14.58
N ALA A 121 -25.46 -14.77 14.58
CA ALA A 121 -25.50 -13.98 13.36
C ALA A 121 -24.29 -14.28 12.47
N THR A 122 -24.53 -14.95 11.34
CA THR A 122 -23.59 -15.08 10.22
C THR A 122 -22.97 -13.71 9.92
N ASN A 123 -21.63 -13.63 9.82
CA ASN A 123 -20.85 -12.41 9.52
C ASN A 123 -20.65 -11.39 10.67
N THR A 124 -20.59 -11.85 11.92
CA THR A 124 -20.15 -10.99 13.02
C THR A 124 -18.62 -10.85 13.03
N PHE A 125 -18.13 -9.61 12.99
CA PHE A 125 -16.71 -9.27 13.15
C PHE A 125 -16.48 -8.67 14.53
N LYS A 126 -15.29 -8.89 15.07
CA LYS A 126 -14.78 -8.23 16.29
C LYS A 126 -13.51 -7.46 15.98
N ASP A 127 -13.21 -6.49 16.82
CA ASP A 127 -11.99 -5.72 16.69
C ASP A 127 -10.80 -6.50 17.29
N ALA A 128 -9.68 -6.50 16.58
CA ALA A 128 -8.44 -7.11 17.00
C ALA A 128 -7.29 -6.13 16.81
N THR A 129 -6.50 -5.95 17.87
CA THR A 129 -5.25 -5.20 17.83
C THR A 129 -4.15 -6.13 17.32
N VAL A 130 -3.41 -5.69 16.31
CA VAL A 130 -2.25 -6.40 15.77
C VAL A 130 -0.93 -5.89 16.36
N GLU A 131 0.18 -6.57 16.09
CA GLU A 131 1.50 -6.24 16.63
C GLU A 131 2.02 -4.83 16.28
N THR A 132 1.54 -4.25 15.20
CA THR A 132 1.85 -2.86 14.83
C THR A 132 1.02 -1.83 15.60
N GLY A 133 0.05 -2.27 16.40
CA GLY A 133 -0.90 -1.42 17.12
C GLY A 133 -2.15 -1.02 16.30
N ALA A 134 -2.23 -1.40 15.02
CA ALA A 134 -3.42 -1.18 14.22
C ALA A 134 -4.61 -2.03 14.71
N ILE A 135 -5.82 -1.54 14.45
CA ILE A 135 -7.07 -2.26 14.74
C ILE A 135 -7.62 -2.81 13.44
N VAL A 136 -7.87 -4.11 13.39
CA VAL A 136 -8.41 -4.83 12.23
C VAL A 136 -9.67 -5.58 12.65
N LYS A 137 -10.70 -5.56 11.79
CA LYS A 137 -11.91 -6.35 11.99
C LYS A 137 -11.65 -7.80 11.59
N VAL A 138 -11.76 -8.72 12.54
CA VAL A 138 -11.51 -10.14 12.35
C VAL A 138 -12.75 -10.97 12.71
N PRO A 139 -12.91 -12.17 12.14
CA PRO A 139 -13.99 -13.08 12.53
C PRO A 139 -13.93 -13.49 14.01
N LEU A 140 -15.08 -13.83 14.60
CA LEU A 140 -15.20 -14.19 16.03
C LEU A 140 -14.28 -15.33 16.48
N PHE A 141 -13.92 -16.25 15.57
CA PHE A 141 -13.09 -17.42 15.87
C PHE A 141 -11.59 -17.11 16.01
N ILE A 142 -11.12 -15.94 15.59
CA ILE A 142 -9.72 -15.52 15.73
C ILE A 142 -9.42 -15.23 17.19
N ASN A 143 -8.32 -15.77 17.71
CA ASN A 143 -7.92 -15.55 19.10
C ASN A 143 -6.62 -14.76 19.20
N THR A 144 -6.37 -14.17 20.37
CA THR A 144 -5.10 -13.55 20.69
C THR A 144 -3.95 -14.55 20.50
N GLY A 145 -2.88 -14.11 19.83
CA GLY A 145 -1.71 -14.94 19.51
C GLY A 145 -1.75 -15.58 18.12
N GLU A 146 -2.90 -15.60 17.44
CA GLU A 146 -2.99 -16.09 16.06
C GLU A 146 -2.40 -15.08 15.06
N ARG A 147 -1.94 -15.59 13.92
CA ARG A 147 -1.47 -14.78 12.79
C ARG A 147 -2.58 -14.62 11.76
N ILE A 148 -2.82 -13.39 11.35
CA ILE A 148 -3.81 -13.04 10.34
C ILE A 148 -3.12 -12.36 9.17
N LYS A 149 -3.65 -12.59 7.98
CA LYS A 149 -3.25 -11.90 6.77
C LYS A 149 -4.21 -10.75 6.53
N VAL A 150 -3.67 -9.54 6.37
CA VAL A 150 -4.44 -8.30 6.20
C VAL A 150 -4.15 -7.73 4.82
N ASP A 151 -5.19 -7.30 4.10
CA ASP A 151 -5.02 -6.54 2.85
C ASP A 151 -4.63 -5.10 3.20
N THR A 152 -3.44 -4.65 2.81
CA THR A 152 -2.93 -3.32 3.15
C THR A 152 -3.70 -2.19 2.45
N ARG A 153 -4.44 -2.49 1.38
CA ARG A 153 -5.16 -1.50 0.57
C ARG A 153 -6.53 -1.19 1.15
N SER A 154 -7.23 -2.21 1.65
CA SER A 154 -8.55 -2.05 2.29
C SER A 154 -8.47 -2.01 3.81
N GLY A 155 -7.40 -2.54 4.41
CA GLY A 155 -7.28 -2.75 5.86
C GLY A 155 -8.12 -3.91 6.37
N GLU A 156 -8.62 -4.78 5.48
CA GLU A 156 -9.52 -5.88 5.84
C GLU A 156 -8.77 -7.18 6.10
N TYR A 157 -9.34 -8.00 6.98
CA TYR A 157 -8.93 -9.38 7.17
C TYR A 157 -9.11 -10.19 5.87
N SER A 158 -8.06 -10.89 5.45
CA SER A 158 -8.07 -11.77 4.28
C SER A 158 -8.21 -13.23 4.70
N GLU A 159 -7.25 -13.75 5.47
CA GLU A 159 -7.24 -15.14 5.91
C GLU A 159 -6.46 -15.33 7.22
N ARG A 160 -6.64 -16.49 7.86
CA ARG A 160 -5.83 -16.89 9.02
C ARG A 160 -4.62 -17.67 8.52
N VAL A 161 -3.44 -17.21 8.87
CA VAL A 161 -2.18 -17.89 8.57
C VAL A 161 -2.05 -19.07 9.54
N LYS A 162 -1.80 -20.27 9.00
CA LYS A 162 -1.57 -21.49 9.79
C LYS A 162 -0.12 -21.63 10.22
#